data_AF-A0AA88RKJ7-F1
#
_entry.id   AF-A0AA88RKJ7-F1
#
_cell.length_a   1.000
_cell.length_b   1.000
_cell.length_c   1.000
_cell.angle_alpha   90.00
_cell.angle_beta   90.00
_cell.angle_gamma   90.00
#
_symmetry.space_group_name_H-M   'P 1'
#
loop_
_entity.id
_entity.type
_entity.pdbx_description
1 polymer ?
#
loop_
_entity_poly.entity_id
_entity_poly.type
_entity_poly.pdbx_seq_one_letter_code
_entity_poly.pdbx_strand_id
1 'polypeptide(L)'
;MSRSELSRLSFDECNRLSRLRTSVVERPSVPLGLRCLYGTHAARDQKSRKMLMYLTGLVFVMVGCSYAAVPLYRRFCQATGYGGTVQRRESVEEKIVRHAQDGTVATREIVVQFNADVADGMPWKFIPTQREVRVKPGESALAFYTAENRSSTPIIGVSTYNVTPMKAAVYFNKIQCFCFEEQRLLPGEQIDMPVFFYIDPEFEADPRMDGINNLILSYTFFKTPPDLRSDPKAQPYRFESTLTVLNNDLEELKSWRVFVGFQHDEYLVSASNAVLADGSSVLGLVGNMTVFAGYPSGDLKTGIETAGNLTQMSARVDLLGIQFGVGVG
;
A
#
# COMPACT_ATOMS: atom_id res chain seq x y z
N MET A 1 34.64 -9.35 -69.85
CA MET A 1 35.84 -10.15 -69.45
C MET A 1 35.70 -10.45 -67.96
N SER A 2 35.91 -11.66 -67.42
CA SER A 2 35.87 -13.03 -67.96
C SER A 2 36.12 -14.00 -66.78
N ARG A 3 35.18 -14.91 -66.46
CA ARG A 3 35.37 -16.08 -65.55
C ARG A 3 35.76 -15.77 -64.08
N SER A 4 35.59 -16.67 -63.09
CA SER A 4 34.72 -17.88 -62.98
C SER A 4 34.68 -18.38 -61.53
N GLU A 5 33.49 -18.79 -61.06
CA GLU A 5 33.25 -19.78 -59.99
C GLU A 5 33.76 -19.43 -58.55
N LEU A 6 33.30 -20.07 -57.47
CA LEU A 6 32.44 -21.26 -57.32
C LEU A 6 31.40 -21.08 -56.18
N SER A 7 30.33 -21.89 -56.21
CA SER A 7 29.18 -21.99 -55.28
C SER A 7 29.50 -21.79 -53.79
N ARG A 8 28.76 -20.95 -53.04
CA ARG A 8 27.42 -21.22 -52.46
C ARG A 8 27.32 -22.54 -51.68
N LEU A 9 27.13 -22.44 -50.36
CA LEU A 9 26.54 -23.48 -49.51
C LEU A 9 25.17 -22.98 -49.02
N SER A 10 24.21 -23.90 -48.92
CA SER A 10 22.81 -23.62 -48.57
C SER A 10 22.12 -24.91 -48.14
N PHE A 11 21.26 -24.82 -47.13
CA PHE A 11 20.15 -25.73 -46.81
C PHE A 11 20.45 -27.22 -46.47
N ASP A 12 20.12 -27.54 -45.21
CA ASP A 12 19.02 -28.48 -44.84
C ASP A 12 19.26 -30.01 -44.83
N GLU A 13 18.25 -30.68 -44.28
CA GLU A 13 18.03 -32.11 -44.01
C GLU A 13 18.93 -32.78 -42.93
N CYS A 14 18.43 -33.51 -41.93
CA CYS A 14 17.23 -34.36 -41.73
C CYS A 14 17.46 -35.86 -42.05
N ASN A 15 16.74 -36.71 -41.31
CA ASN A 15 16.82 -38.17 -41.22
C ASN A 15 18.17 -38.73 -40.71
N ARG A 16 18.19 -39.59 -39.67
CA ARG A 16 17.51 -40.88 -39.48
C ARG A 16 18.03 -41.97 -40.44
N LEU A 17 19.06 -42.68 -40.02
CA LEU A 17 19.19 -44.12 -40.29
C LEU A 17 19.95 -44.84 -39.18
N SER A 18 20.03 -46.17 -39.26
CA SER A 18 20.32 -47.06 -38.13
C SER A 18 21.51 -47.98 -38.39
N ARG A 19 22.00 -48.60 -37.29
CA ARG A 19 22.76 -49.87 -37.20
C ARG A 19 24.29 -49.85 -37.41
N LEU A 20 24.95 -50.55 -36.47
CA LEU A 20 26.19 -51.33 -36.59
C LEU A 20 27.50 -50.50 -36.73
N ARG A 21 28.51 -50.65 -35.85
CA ARG A 21 29.45 -51.79 -35.67
C ARG A 21 30.41 -51.96 -36.88
N THR A 22 31.72 -52.20 -36.73
CA THR A 22 32.48 -52.67 -35.55
C THR A 22 34.00 -52.41 -35.65
N SER A 23 34.66 -52.27 -34.50
CA SER A 23 35.92 -52.95 -34.16
C SER A 23 35.75 -53.49 -32.71
N VAL A 24 35.99 -54.75 -32.31
CA VAL A 24 36.98 -55.80 -32.70
C VAL A 24 38.37 -55.40 -32.21
N VAL A 25 39.02 -56.06 -31.24
CA VAL A 25 38.85 -57.40 -30.59
C VAL A 25 38.72 -57.23 -29.04
N GLU A 26 38.48 -58.19 -28.11
CA GLU A 26 38.26 -59.67 -28.09
C GLU A 26 37.36 -60.07 -26.87
N ARG A 27 37.59 -61.25 -26.27
CA ARG A 27 36.87 -61.97 -25.17
C ARG A 27 37.87 -62.82 -24.34
N PRO A 28 37.49 -63.58 -23.28
CA PRO A 28 36.17 -63.96 -22.73
C PRO A 28 35.95 -63.38 -21.28
N SER A 29 35.16 -63.87 -20.30
CA SER A 29 34.52 -65.19 -20.01
C SER A 29 33.25 -65.10 -19.13
N VAL A 30 32.53 -66.22 -19.03
CA VAL A 30 31.42 -66.60 -18.11
C VAL A 30 31.62 -68.13 -17.83
N PRO A 31 30.96 -68.86 -16.88
CA PRO A 31 29.72 -68.54 -16.15
C PRO A 31 29.55 -69.04 -14.68
N LEU A 32 28.35 -68.80 -14.13
CA LEU A 32 27.54 -69.58 -13.16
C LEU A 32 28.08 -69.90 -11.74
N GLY A 33 27.22 -69.68 -10.73
CA GLY A 33 27.39 -70.21 -9.37
C GLY A 33 26.29 -69.80 -8.38
N LEU A 34 25.30 -70.68 -8.15
CA LEU A 34 24.31 -70.53 -7.06
C LEU A 34 24.95 -70.74 -5.69
N ARG A 35 24.55 -69.97 -4.66
CA ARG A 35 24.24 -70.48 -3.29
C ARG A 35 23.56 -69.47 -2.36
N CYS A 36 23.05 -70.04 -1.27
CA CYS A 36 22.27 -69.53 -0.13
C CYS A 36 22.28 -68.00 0.13
N LEU A 37 21.13 -67.33 0.31
CA LEU A 37 19.99 -67.56 1.22
C LEU A 37 20.23 -67.11 2.69
N TYR A 38 19.35 -66.20 3.13
CA TYR A 38 18.76 -66.09 4.47
C TYR A 38 19.63 -65.62 5.66
N GLY A 39 19.31 -64.42 6.14
CA GLY A 39 18.40 -64.37 7.29
C GLY A 39 18.84 -63.62 8.55
N THR A 40 18.50 -62.33 8.65
CA THR A 40 18.37 -61.60 9.95
C THR A 40 17.11 -60.72 10.05
N HIS A 41 16.05 -61.06 9.28
CA HIS A 41 14.71 -60.47 9.44
C HIS A 41 13.98 -61.06 10.67
N ALA A 42 14.45 -60.73 11.88
CA ALA A 42 13.89 -61.28 13.13
C ALA A 42 13.81 -60.32 14.34
N ALA A 43 14.24 -59.06 14.23
CA ALA A 43 14.35 -58.16 15.39
C ALA A 43 13.89 -56.70 15.17
N ARG A 44 13.30 -56.37 14.01
CA ARG A 44 13.01 -54.96 13.66
C ARG A 44 11.62 -54.48 14.06
N ASP A 45 10.63 -55.36 14.11
CA ASP A 45 9.21 -54.99 14.15
C ASP A 45 8.80 -54.29 15.46
N GLN A 46 9.19 -54.85 16.61
CA GLN A 46 8.85 -54.28 17.92
C GLN A 46 9.58 -52.96 18.22
N LYS A 47 10.79 -52.76 17.66
CA LYS A 47 11.49 -51.45 17.70
C LYS A 47 10.86 -50.45 16.73
N SER A 48 10.47 -50.89 15.53
CA SER A 48 9.77 -50.09 14.53
C SER A 48 8.47 -49.52 15.11
N ARG A 49 7.63 -50.36 15.73
CA ARG A 49 6.35 -49.92 16.31
C ARG A 49 6.53 -48.91 17.46
N LYS A 50 7.58 -49.03 18.28
CA LYS A 50 7.93 -48.02 19.29
C LYS A 50 8.38 -46.70 18.63
N MET A 51 9.27 -46.76 17.64
CA MET A 51 9.74 -45.58 16.92
C MET A 51 8.61 -44.84 16.19
N LEU A 52 7.67 -45.59 15.60
CA LEU A 52 6.46 -45.04 14.98
C LEU A 52 5.57 -44.32 16.00
N MET A 53 5.32 -44.91 17.18
CA MET A 53 4.55 -44.24 18.24
C MET A 53 5.22 -42.94 18.71
N TYR A 54 6.55 -42.90 18.84
CA TYR A 54 7.26 -41.67 19.18
C TYR A 54 7.19 -40.61 18.07
N LEU A 55 7.33 -40.99 16.80
CA LEU A 55 7.20 -40.08 15.65
C LEU A 55 5.78 -39.49 15.55
N THR A 56 4.75 -40.33 15.62
CA THR A 56 3.35 -39.90 15.62
C THR A 56 3.04 -39.00 16.82
N GLY A 57 3.56 -39.33 18.01
CA GLY A 57 3.44 -38.47 19.20
C GLY A 57 4.09 -37.09 19.01
N LEU A 58 5.30 -37.04 18.43
CA LEU A 58 6.01 -35.80 18.14
C LEU A 58 5.23 -34.90 17.14
N VAL A 59 4.60 -35.49 16.13
CA VAL A 59 3.74 -34.76 15.18
C VAL A 59 2.53 -34.15 15.91
N PHE A 60 1.83 -34.91 16.75
CA PHE A 60 0.71 -34.38 17.53
C PHE A 60 1.13 -33.29 18.52
N VAL A 61 2.32 -33.40 19.14
CA VAL A 61 2.87 -32.34 20.00
C VAL A 61 3.18 -31.08 19.20
N MET A 62 3.84 -31.18 18.04
CA MET A 62 4.15 -30.02 17.19
C MET A 62 2.89 -29.30 16.69
N VAL A 63 1.86 -30.05 16.27
CA VAL A 63 0.56 -29.48 15.87
C VAL A 63 -0.14 -28.82 17.07
N GLY A 64 -0.13 -29.48 18.24
CA GLY A 64 -0.71 -28.95 19.48
C GLY A 64 -0.05 -27.64 19.94
N CYS A 65 1.29 -27.59 19.95
CA CYS A 65 2.05 -26.38 20.25
C CYS A 65 1.78 -25.25 19.24
N SER A 66 1.71 -25.57 17.95
CA SER A 66 1.40 -24.59 16.89
C SER A 66 0.01 -23.98 17.05
N TYR A 67 -0.99 -24.80 17.39
CA TYR A 67 -2.36 -24.34 17.65
C TYR A 67 -2.46 -23.53 18.96
N ALA A 68 -1.74 -23.96 20.02
CA ALA A 68 -1.74 -23.29 21.31
C ALA A 68 -0.96 -21.97 21.35
N ALA A 69 0.02 -21.77 20.45
CA ALA A 69 0.86 -20.57 20.42
C ALA A 69 0.04 -19.27 20.23
N VAL A 70 -0.96 -19.27 19.33
CA VAL A 70 -1.78 -18.09 19.04
C VAL A 70 -2.64 -17.64 20.25
N PRO A 71 -3.46 -18.49 20.90
CA PRO A 71 -4.20 -18.08 22.08
C PRO A 71 -3.31 -17.77 23.29
N LEU A 72 -2.17 -18.46 23.45
CA LEU A 72 -1.22 -18.16 24.53
C LEU A 72 -0.56 -16.78 24.32
N TYR A 73 -0.14 -16.47 23.09
CA TYR A 73 0.40 -15.16 22.72
C TYR A 73 -0.64 -14.04 22.88
N ARG A 74 -1.90 -14.29 22.50
CA ARG A 74 -3.01 -13.34 22.76
C ARG A 74 -3.21 -13.09 24.26
N ARG A 75 -3.17 -14.13 25.11
CA ARG A 75 -3.22 -13.97 26.57
C ARG A 75 -2.01 -13.21 27.11
N PHE A 76 -0.81 -13.43 26.57
CA PHE A 76 0.38 -12.68 26.95
C PHE A 76 0.29 -11.19 26.58
N CYS A 77 -0.13 -10.86 25.35
CA CYS A 77 -0.34 -9.47 24.93
C CYS A 77 -1.46 -8.80 25.75
N GLN A 78 -2.53 -9.54 26.08
CA GLN A 78 -3.58 -9.08 27.00
C GLN A 78 -3.13 -8.96 28.47
N ALA A 79 -2.04 -9.62 28.89
CA ALA A 79 -1.48 -9.45 30.23
C ALA A 79 -0.44 -8.32 30.32
N THR A 80 0.19 -7.95 29.19
CA THR A 80 1.38 -7.08 29.16
C THR A 80 1.24 -5.80 28.31
N GLY A 81 0.17 -5.69 27.51
CA GLY A 81 -0.02 -4.59 26.54
C GLY A 81 0.94 -4.63 25.33
N TYR A 82 1.81 -5.64 25.24
CA TYR A 82 2.87 -5.70 24.23
C TYR A 82 2.28 -5.76 22.81
N GLY A 83 2.66 -4.80 21.96
CA GLY A 83 2.17 -4.67 20.59
C GLY A 83 0.88 -3.84 20.42
N GLY A 84 0.43 -3.11 21.45
CA GLY A 84 -0.68 -2.15 21.31
C GLY A 84 -2.07 -2.78 21.18
N THR A 85 -2.21 -4.10 21.45
CA THR A 85 -3.53 -4.72 21.58
C THR A 85 -4.22 -4.13 22.81
N VAL A 86 -5.16 -3.22 22.58
CA VAL A 86 -5.99 -2.63 23.63
C VAL A 86 -6.55 -3.70 24.56
N GLN A 87 -6.54 -3.41 25.86
CA GLN A 87 -7.38 -4.13 26.80
C GLN A 87 -8.84 -4.04 26.35
N ARG A 88 -9.70 -4.90 26.93
CA ARG A 88 -11.14 -4.69 26.83
C ARG A 88 -11.41 -3.23 27.20
N ARG A 89 -12.05 -2.48 26.29
CA ARG A 89 -12.54 -1.13 26.58
C ARG A 89 -13.61 -1.24 27.65
N GLU A 90 -13.19 -1.13 28.90
CA GLU A 90 -14.03 -0.62 29.98
C GLU A 90 -14.51 0.77 29.52
N SER A 91 -15.77 1.11 29.75
CA SER A 91 -16.25 2.46 29.43
C SER A 91 -15.54 3.48 30.34
N VAL A 92 -15.53 4.75 29.90
CA VAL A 92 -14.97 5.84 30.72
C VAL A 92 -15.70 5.88 32.08
N GLU A 93 -17.02 5.68 32.07
CA GLU A 93 -17.84 5.47 33.27
C GLU A 93 -17.40 4.27 34.12
N GLU A 94 -17.05 3.11 33.54
CA GLU A 94 -16.65 1.94 34.33
C GLU A 94 -15.32 2.19 35.05
N LYS A 95 -14.32 2.79 34.38
CA LYS A 95 -13.07 3.23 35.05
C LYS A 95 -13.36 4.24 36.18
N ILE A 96 -14.15 5.28 35.89
CA ILE A 96 -14.45 6.34 36.87
C ILE A 96 -15.20 5.76 38.08
N VAL A 97 -16.15 4.83 37.86
CA VAL A 97 -16.87 4.16 38.96
C VAL A 97 -15.96 3.23 39.76
N ARG A 98 -15.02 2.49 39.13
CA ARG A 98 -14.01 1.71 39.88
C ARG A 98 -13.19 2.61 40.80
N HIS A 99 -12.59 3.68 40.27
CA HIS A 99 -11.74 4.59 41.06
C HIS A 99 -12.53 5.37 42.13
N ALA A 100 -13.82 5.64 41.90
CA ALA A 100 -14.70 6.21 42.91
C ALA A 100 -15.08 5.21 44.02
N GLN A 101 -15.14 3.91 43.73
CA GLN A 101 -15.35 2.87 44.76
C GLN A 101 -14.09 2.55 45.57
N ASP A 102 -12.91 2.59 44.95
CA ASP A 102 -11.64 2.19 45.59
C ASP A 102 -11.04 3.29 46.51
N GLY A 103 -11.75 4.41 46.70
CA GLY A 103 -11.34 5.50 47.57
C GLY A 103 -10.18 6.36 47.06
N THR A 104 -9.62 6.04 45.89
CA THR A 104 -8.66 6.88 45.15
C THR A 104 -9.35 8.12 44.56
N VAL A 105 -9.81 9.02 45.44
CA VAL A 105 -10.25 10.36 45.05
C VAL A 105 -9.05 11.10 44.48
N ALA A 106 -9.14 11.54 43.23
CA ALA A 106 -8.09 12.29 42.57
C ALA A 106 -7.76 13.56 43.37
N THR A 107 -6.61 13.54 44.05
CA THR A 107 -6.32 14.49 45.13
C THR A 107 -5.45 15.66 44.63
N ARG A 108 -4.66 15.46 43.56
CA ARG A 108 -3.75 16.49 43.06
C ARG A 108 -4.34 17.27 41.88
N GLU A 109 -4.31 18.60 42.00
CA GLU A 109 -4.58 19.49 40.88
C GLU A 109 -3.38 19.52 39.93
N ILE A 110 -3.66 19.30 38.65
CA ILE A 110 -2.69 19.36 37.56
C ILE A 110 -2.94 20.65 36.78
N VAL A 111 -1.90 21.46 36.62
CA VAL A 111 -1.93 22.68 35.82
C VAL A 111 -1.70 22.31 34.35
N VAL A 112 -2.71 22.46 33.51
CA VAL A 112 -2.59 22.31 32.06
C VAL A 112 -2.38 23.70 31.45
N GLN A 113 -1.18 23.97 30.98
CA GLN A 113 -0.80 25.18 30.28
C GLN A 113 -1.00 25.01 28.77
N PHE A 114 -1.44 26.07 28.11
CA PHE A 114 -1.78 26.06 26.68
C PHE A 114 -0.81 26.93 25.89
N ASN A 115 -0.18 26.33 24.88
CA ASN A 115 0.74 27.02 23.97
C ASN A 115 0.22 26.97 22.52
N ALA A 116 0.48 28.03 21.76
CA ALA A 116 -0.11 28.25 20.44
C ALA A 116 0.93 28.86 19.49
N ASP A 117 1.37 28.07 18.51
CA ASP A 117 2.38 28.41 17.53
C ASP A 117 1.81 28.34 16.09
N VAL A 118 2.45 29.06 15.17
CA VAL A 118 2.15 29.01 13.72
C VAL A 118 3.45 28.82 12.95
N ALA A 119 3.42 28.04 11.87
CA ALA A 119 4.57 27.82 11.01
C ALA A 119 4.92 29.06 10.17
N ASP A 120 6.21 29.21 9.82
CA ASP A 120 6.70 30.30 8.98
C ASP A 120 5.92 30.39 7.65
N GLY A 121 5.56 31.62 7.26
CA GLY A 121 4.75 31.87 6.06
C GLY A 121 3.24 31.62 6.22
N MET A 122 2.77 31.32 7.44
CA MET A 122 1.35 31.29 7.78
C MET A 122 0.92 32.62 8.47
N PRO A 123 0.27 33.55 7.76
CA PRO A 123 -0.15 34.86 8.31
C PRO A 123 -1.41 34.76 9.17
N TRP A 124 -1.47 33.78 10.06
CA TRP A 124 -2.52 33.62 11.06
C TRP A 124 -2.04 34.12 12.42
N LYS A 125 -2.94 34.73 13.18
CA LYS A 125 -2.76 34.98 14.61
C LYS A 125 -3.56 33.93 15.36
N PHE A 126 -2.86 32.99 15.96
CA PHE A 126 -3.41 31.88 16.75
C PHE A 126 -2.96 32.06 18.19
N ILE A 127 -3.90 32.10 19.14
CA ILE A 127 -3.65 32.36 20.56
C ILE A 127 -4.58 31.53 21.44
N PRO A 128 -4.15 31.07 22.63
CA PRO A 128 -5.05 30.44 23.59
C PRO A 128 -5.85 31.53 24.31
N THR A 129 -7.16 31.34 24.45
CA THR A 129 -8.05 32.28 25.15
C THR A 129 -7.74 32.29 26.66
N GLN A 130 -7.25 31.17 27.18
CA GLN A 130 -6.82 30.96 28.57
C GLN A 130 -5.41 30.34 28.60
N ARG A 131 -4.49 30.89 29.39
CA ARG A 131 -3.09 30.41 29.43
C ARG A 131 -2.88 29.11 30.21
N GLU A 132 -3.67 28.91 31.26
CA GLU A 132 -3.69 27.68 32.04
C GLU A 132 -5.10 27.37 32.56
N VAL A 133 -5.37 26.08 32.80
CA VAL A 133 -6.53 25.58 33.54
C VAL A 133 -6.02 24.56 34.55
N ARG A 134 -6.66 24.50 35.72
CA ARG A 134 -6.38 23.54 36.79
C ARG A 134 -7.47 22.48 36.77
N VAL A 135 -7.08 21.21 36.69
CA VAL A 135 -7.99 20.06 36.62
C VAL A 135 -7.51 18.96 37.55
N LYS A 136 -8.41 18.09 37.99
CA LYS A 136 -8.04 16.84 38.67
C LYS A 136 -8.10 15.65 37.69
N PRO A 137 -7.29 14.60 37.87
CA PRO A 137 -7.47 13.36 37.12
C PRO A 137 -8.89 12.82 37.25
N GLY A 138 -9.48 12.39 36.13
CA GLY A 138 -10.91 12.06 36.00
C GLY A 138 -11.83 13.26 35.72
N GLU A 139 -11.38 14.50 35.90
CA GLU A 139 -12.14 15.71 35.57
C GLU A 139 -12.00 16.07 34.08
N SER A 140 -13.12 16.44 33.45
CA SER A 140 -13.15 16.90 32.05
C SER A 140 -13.19 18.42 31.98
N ALA A 141 -12.35 19.00 31.13
CA ALA A 141 -12.20 20.45 30.99
C ALA A 141 -12.27 20.89 29.52
N LEU A 142 -12.72 22.13 29.35
CA LEU A 142 -12.86 22.80 28.06
C LEU A 142 -11.94 24.02 28.03
N ALA A 143 -11.12 24.12 26.98
CA ALA A 143 -10.29 25.28 26.69
C ALA A 143 -10.58 25.82 25.28
N PHE A 144 -10.42 27.11 25.09
CA PHE A 144 -10.60 27.77 23.79
C PHE A 144 -9.29 28.33 23.26
N TYR A 145 -9.16 28.32 21.93
CA TYR A 145 -8.12 29.03 21.19
C TYR A 145 -8.77 29.88 20.10
N THR A 146 -8.33 31.12 19.94
CA THR A 146 -8.81 32.01 18.88
C THR A 146 -7.82 31.99 17.71
N ALA A 147 -8.32 31.77 16.49
CA ALA A 147 -7.56 31.86 15.24
C ALA A 147 -8.10 33.00 14.36
N GLU A 148 -7.21 33.84 13.84
CA GLU A 148 -7.50 35.05 13.04
C GLU A 148 -6.65 35.04 11.77
N ASN A 149 -7.26 34.95 10.59
CA ASN A 149 -6.53 35.03 9.32
C ASN A 149 -6.23 36.48 8.93
N ARG A 150 -4.97 36.89 9.00
CA ARG A 150 -4.55 38.28 8.77
C ARG A 150 -4.19 38.60 7.32
N SER A 151 -4.37 37.66 6.38
CA SER A 151 -4.07 37.86 4.97
C SER A 151 -5.28 38.33 4.15
N SER A 152 -5.02 38.76 2.92
CA SER A 152 -6.02 39.09 1.91
C SER A 152 -6.53 37.88 1.11
N THR A 153 -6.16 36.65 1.47
CA THR A 153 -6.53 35.42 0.75
C THR A 153 -7.10 34.35 1.69
N PRO A 154 -8.01 33.48 1.22
CA PRO A 154 -8.40 32.31 2.00
C PRO A 154 -7.20 31.39 2.18
N ILE A 155 -7.03 30.86 3.39
CA ILE A 155 -5.94 29.93 3.74
C ILE A 155 -6.56 28.68 4.34
N ILE A 156 -6.00 27.52 3.98
CA ILE A 156 -6.29 26.24 4.61
C ILE A 156 -5.13 25.90 5.55
N GLY A 157 -5.45 25.59 6.79
CA GLY A 157 -4.52 25.22 7.83
C GLY A 157 -4.85 23.88 8.45
N VAL A 158 -3.84 23.08 8.75
CA VAL A 158 -3.96 21.87 9.57
C VAL A 158 -3.06 22.04 10.78
N SER A 159 -3.58 21.72 11.97
CA SER A 159 -2.80 21.76 13.20
C SER A 159 -2.22 20.38 13.54
N THR A 160 -1.11 20.39 14.28
CA THR A 160 -0.63 19.25 15.05
C THR A 160 -0.48 19.65 16.52
N TYR A 161 -0.39 18.67 17.42
CA TYR A 161 -0.28 18.93 18.86
C TYR A 161 0.77 18.06 19.54
N ASN A 162 1.28 18.55 20.67
CA ASN A 162 2.10 17.77 21.59
C ASN A 162 1.64 17.97 23.04
N VAL A 163 1.99 17.00 23.90
CA VAL A 163 1.80 17.07 25.35
C VAL A 163 3.15 16.85 26.03
N THR A 164 3.58 17.81 26.83
CA THR A 164 4.86 17.81 27.54
C THR A 164 4.60 17.78 29.06
N PRO A 165 5.31 16.94 29.85
CA PRO A 165 6.32 15.96 29.43
C PRO A 165 5.70 14.72 28.75
N MET A 166 6.37 14.18 27.73
CA MET A 166 5.86 13.06 26.91
C MET A 166 5.43 11.82 27.72
N LYS A 167 6.05 11.56 28.89
CA LYS A 167 5.66 10.44 29.76
C LYS A 167 4.20 10.54 30.26
N ALA A 168 3.67 11.75 30.40
CA ALA A 168 2.29 12.01 30.81
C ALA A 168 1.29 12.03 29.63
N ALA A 169 1.77 12.15 28.38
CA ALA A 169 0.92 12.24 27.19
C ALA A 169 0.01 11.01 27.02
N VAL A 170 0.42 9.84 27.53
CA VAL A 170 -0.36 8.59 27.51
C VAL A 170 -1.66 8.70 28.32
N TYR A 171 -1.70 9.57 29.34
CA TYR A 171 -2.85 9.78 30.22
C TYR A 171 -3.72 10.97 29.78
N PHE A 172 -3.25 11.78 28.83
CA PHE A 172 -3.95 12.97 28.36
C PHE A 172 -4.94 12.61 27.23
N ASN A 173 -6.21 12.47 27.57
CA ASN A 173 -7.25 12.05 26.65
C ASN A 173 -8.00 13.26 26.07
N LYS A 174 -7.76 13.55 24.79
CA LYS A 174 -8.51 14.60 24.06
C LYS A 174 -9.77 14.01 23.43
N ILE A 175 -10.94 14.49 23.85
CA ILE A 175 -12.26 14.00 23.41
C ILE A 175 -12.68 14.66 22.09
N GLN A 176 -12.43 15.96 21.93
CA GLN A 176 -12.76 16.71 20.71
C GLN A 176 -11.61 17.65 20.33
N CYS A 177 -11.26 17.68 19.05
CA CYS A 177 -10.18 18.51 18.49
C CYS A 177 -10.48 18.94 17.05
N PHE A 178 -10.07 20.15 16.68
CA PHE A 178 -9.85 20.62 15.30
C PHE A 178 -8.70 19.91 14.55
N CYS A 179 -8.35 18.69 14.98
CA CYS A 179 -7.30 17.80 14.51
C CYS A 179 -6.02 18.49 13.96
N PHE A 180 -5.42 18.03 12.87
CA PHE A 180 -5.83 17.02 11.86
C PHE A 180 -7.14 17.24 11.09
N GLU A 181 -7.85 18.37 11.29
CA GLU A 181 -8.93 18.79 10.40
C GLU A 181 -8.49 20.02 9.59
N GLU A 182 -8.91 20.10 8.34
CA GLU A 182 -8.58 21.22 7.45
C GLU A 182 -9.44 22.44 7.78
N GLN A 183 -8.89 23.36 8.58
CA GLN A 183 -9.52 24.63 8.92
C GLN A 183 -9.30 25.61 7.77
N ARG A 184 -10.39 26.04 7.12
CA ARG A 184 -10.35 27.06 6.06
C ARG A 184 -10.84 28.39 6.63
N LEU A 185 -9.96 29.39 6.66
CA LEU A 185 -10.30 30.76 7.07
C LEU A 185 -10.25 31.72 5.89
N LEU A 186 -11.31 32.52 5.74
CA LEU A 186 -11.43 33.62 4.79
C LEU A 186 -10.56 34.83 5.23
N PRO A 187 -10.33 35.83 4.35
CA PRO A 187 -9.58 37.04 4.70
C PRO A 187 -10.23 37.80 5.87
N GLY A 188 -9.47 38.05 6.93
CA GLY A 188 -9.96 38.74 8.13
C GLY A 188 -10.92 37.93 9.01
N GLU A 189 -11.18 36.66 8.71
CA GLU A 189 -12.04 35.80 9.51
C GLU A 189 -11.37 35.40 10.83
N GLN A 190 -12.18 35.37 11.89
CA GLN A 190 -11.77 34.97 13.24
C GLN A 190 -12.75 33.94 13.79
N ILE A 191 -12.23 32.82 14.30
CA ILE A 191 -13.01 31.75 14.94
C ILE A 191 -12.41 31.37 16.29
N ASP A 192 -13.28 30.92 17.21
CA ASP A 192 -12.88 30.27 18.45
C ASP A 192 -13.01 28.74 18.32
N MET A 193 -11.91 28.04 18.55
CA MET A 193 -11.80 26.59 18.38
C MET A 193 -11.76 25.90 19.75
N PRO A 194 -12.79 25.12 20.12
CA PRO A 194 -12.84 24.42 21.41
C PRO A 194 -11.90 23.20 21.48
N VAL A 195 -11.44 22.92 22.69
CA VAL A 195 -10.55 21.82 23.06
C VAL A 195 -11.12 21.15 24.29
N PHE A 196 -11.79 20.01 24.12
CA PHE A 196 -12.38 19.23 25.22
C PHE A 196 -11.50 18.01 25.54
N PHE A 197 -11.07 17.88 26.78
CA PHE A 197 -10.09 16.87 27.23
C PHE A 197 -10.29 16.47 28.69
N TYR A 198 -9.66 15.37 29.10
CA TYR A 198 -9.50 14.97 30.50
C TYR A 198 -8.15 14.27 30.71
N ILE A 199 -7.75 14.12 31.97
CA ILE A 199 -6.60 13.29 32.37
C ILE A 199 -7.15 11.98 32.94
N ASP A 200 -6.65 10.83 32.51
CA ASP A 200 -7.09 9.52 33.03
C ASP A 200 -6.75 9.39 34.54
N PRO A 201 -7.67 8.94 35.42
CA PRO A 201 -7.39 8.68 36.84
C PRO A 201 -6.16 7.81 37.11
N GLU A 202 -5.78 6.91 36.20
CA GLU A 202 -4.55 6.10 36.32
C GLU A 202 -3.27 6.95 36.41
N PHE A 203 -3.33 8.24 36.09
CA PHE A 203 -2.24 9.21 36.29
C PHE A 203 -1.88 9.45 37.76
N GLU A 204 -2.76 9.16 38.73
CA GLU A 204 -2.39 9.12 40.16
C GLU A 204 -1.92 7.74 40.63
N ALA A 205 -2.14 6.68 39.85
CA ALA A 205 -1.78 5.31 40.21
C ALA A 205 -0.40 4.86 39.71
N ASP A 206 0.20 5.56 38.73
CA ASP A 206 1.54 5.26 38.21
C ASP A 206 2.64 6.09 38.92
N PRO A 207 3.56 5.48 39.70
CA PRO A 207 4.66 6.19 40.36
C PRO A 207 5.62 6.91 39.39
N ARG A 208 5.62 6.56 38.10
CA ARG A 208 6.41 7.30 37.08
C ARG A 208 5.81 8.69 36.83
N MET A 209 4.57 8.96 37.25
CA MET A 209 3.87 10.25 37.15
C MET A 209 3.98 11.12 38.39
N ASP A 210 4.69 10.64 39.43
CA ASP A 210 5.01 11.42 40.63
C ASP A 210 5.77 12.71 40.27
N GLY A 211 5.42 13.79 40.97
CA GLY A 211 5.97 15.13 40.76
C GLY A 211 5.55 15.85 39.47
N ILE A 212 4.85 15.19 38.54
CA ILE A 212 4.33 15.86 37.32
C ILE A 212 3.02 16.60 37.65
N ASN A 213 3.13 17.84 38.15
CA ASN A 213 1.96 18.67 38.43
C ASN A 213 1.67 19.70 37.33
N ASN A 214 2.56 19.85 36.35
CA ASN A 214 2.40 20.74 35.21
C ASN A 214 2.42 19.92 33.89
N LEU A 215 1.44 20.19 33.03
CA LEU A 215 1.36 19.71 31.65
C LEU A 215 1.37 20.92 30.72
N ILE A 216 2.02 20.80 29.56
CA ILE A 216 1.93 21.79 28.49
C ILE A 216 1.32 21.11 27.27
N LEU A 217 0.15 21.58 26.85
CA LEU A 217 -0.50 21.22 25.59
C LEU A 217 -0.14 22.29 24.56
N SER A 218 0.75 21.95 23.62
CA SER A 218 1.14 22.88 22.54
C SER A 218 0.41 22.52 21.26
N TYR A 219 -0.13 23.52 20.58
CA TYR A 219 -0.67 23.43 19.23
C TYR A 219 0.20 24.21 18.25
N THR A 220 0.49 23.62 17.08
CA THR A 220 1.21 24.29 16.00
C THR A 220 0.42 24.17 14.71
N PHE A 221 0.04 25.30 14.10
CA PHE A 221 -0.65 25.33 12.81
C PHE A 221 0.33 25.38 11.63
N PHE A 222 0.04 24.58 10.62
CA PHE A 222 0.79 24.51 9.36
C PHE A 222 -0.12 24.89 8.20
N LYS A 223 0.43 25.63 7.22
CA LYS A 223 -0.26 26.00 6.00
C LYS A 223 -0.25 24.85 5.01
N THR A 224 -1.42 24.30 4.70
CA THR A 224 -1.59 23.33 3.61
C THR A 224 -1.63 24.10 2.28
N PRO A 225 -1.02 23.59 1.19
CA PRO A 225 -1.34 24.09 -0.15
C PRO A 225 -2.85 23.90 -0.41
N PRO A 226 -3.50 24.77 -1.21
CA PRO A 226 -4.90 24.56 -1.56
C PRO A 226 -5.07 23.21 -2.28
N ASP A 227 -6.09 22.43 -1.90
CA ASP A 227 -6.32 21.12 -2.51
C ASP A 227 -6.57 21.27 -4.02
N LEU A 228 -5.74 20.64 -4.83
CA LEU A 228 -5.86 20.63 -6.29
C LEU A 228 -7.17 19.97 -6.77
N ARG A 229 -7.85 19.20 -5.91
CA ARG A 229 -9.22 18.70 -6.16
C ARG A 229 -10.28 19.81 -6.12
N SER A 230 -9.97 21.00 -5.60
CA SER A 230 -10.93 22.12 -5.48
C SER A 230 -11.03 23.00 -6.74
N ASP A 231 -10.15 22.80 -7.73
CA ASP A 231 -10.34 23.27 -9.10
C ASP A 231 -10.75 22.09 -10.00
N PRO A 232 -12.01 22.03 -10.49
CA PRO A 232 -12.47 20.98 -11.40
C PRO A 232 -11.64 20.86 -12.69
N LYS A 233 -10.89 21.90 -13.08
CA LYS A 233 -10.02 21.88 -14.25
C LYS A 233 -8.64 21.29 -13.96
N ALA A 234 -8.20 21.29 -12.70
CA ALA A 234 -6.96 20.65 -12.27
C ALA A 234 -7.16 19.17 -11.86
N GLN A 235 -8.40 18.69 -11.75
CA GLN A 235 -8.68 17.34 -11.29
C GLN A 235 -8.24 16.26 -12.30
N PRO A 236 -7.43 15.26 -11.90
CA PRO A 236 -7.12 14.10 -12.73
C PRO A 236 -8.28 13.11 -12.75
N TYR A 237 -8.74 12.74 -13.95
CA TYR A 237 -9.68 11.64 -14.17
C TYR A 237 -9.01 10.51 -14.96
N ARG A 238 -9.29 9.24 -14.64
CA ARG A 238 -8.88 8.12 -15.50
C ARG A 238 -9.73 8.12 -16.77
N PHE A 239 -9.09 7.97 -17.93
CA PHE A 239 -9.78 7.60 -19.17
C PHE A 239 -9.44 6.17 -19.60
N GLU A 240 -10.33 5.60 -20.39
CA GLU A 240 -10.21 4.28 -21.01
C GLU A 240 -10.89 4.34 -22.38
N SER A 241 -10.17 3.98 -23.44
CA SER A 241 -10.65 4.12 -24.82
C SER A 241 -10.10 3.00 -25.69
N THR A 242 -10.96 2.36 -26.47
CA THR A 242 -10.58 1.28 -27.40
C THR A 242 -10.72 1.78 -28.83
N LEU A 243 -9.60 1.83 -29.56
CA LEU A 243 -9.61 1.98 -31.02
C LEU A 243 -9.49 0.61 -31.69
N THR A 244 -10.02 0.48 -32.90
CA THR A 244 -9.94 -0.74 -33.70
C THR A 244 -9.62 -0.39 -35.15
N VAL A 245 -8.51 -0.92 -35.65
CA VAL A 245 -8.09 -0.82 -37.05
C VAL A 245 -8.55 -2.10 -37.75
N LEU A 246 -9.21 -1.98 -38.90
CA LEU A 246 -9.79 -3.10 -39.65
C LEU A 246 -9.32 -3.03 -41.10
N ASN A 247 -8.70 -4.10 -41.60
CA ASN A 247 -8.43 -4.27 -43.03
C ASN A 247 -9.67 -4.82 -43.74
N ASN A 248 -10.27 -4.00 -44.60
CA ASN A 248 -11.38 -4.38 -45.49
C ASN A 248 -10.95 -4.47 -46.96
N ASP A 249 -9.67 -4.22 -47.27
CA ASP A 249 -9.14 -4.20 -48.62
C ASP A 249 -8.82 -5.61 -49.15
N LEU A 250 -8.53 -5.67 -50.46
CA LEU A 250 -8.17 -6.90 -51.17
C LEU A 250 -6.69 -7.26 -51.02
N GLU A 251 -5.90 -6.45 -50.32
CA GLU A 251 -4.45 -6.60 -50.12
C GLU A 251 -4.10 -6.69 -48.62
N GLU A 252 -3.01 -7.40 -48.29
CA GLU A 252 -2.57 -7.59 -46.90
C GLU A 252 -1.88 -6.33 -46.35
N LEU A 253 -2.43 -5.75 -45.29
CA LEU A 253 -1.91 -4.53 -44.69
C LEU A 253 -0.74 -4.85 -43.74
N LYS A 254 0.47 -4.92 -44.30
CA LYS A 254 1.72 -5.27 -43.58
C LYS A 254 2.11 -4.33 -42.43
N SER A 255 1.60 -3.10 -42.41
CA SER A 255 1.75 -2.20 -41.28
C SER A 255 0.69 -1.11 -41.33
N TRP A 256 0.05 -0.83 -40.19
CA TRP A 256 -0.84 0.31 -40.03
C TRP A 256 -0.24 1.36 -39.09
N ARG A 257 -0.63 2.62 -39.32
CA ARG A 257 -0.40 3.74 -38.40
C ARG A 257 -1.72 4.49 -38.22
N VAL A 258 -2.08 4.83 -36.99
CA VAL A 258 -3.33 5.54 -36.68
C VAL A 258 -3.02 6.82 -35.90
N PHE A 259 -3.65 7.91 -36.30
CA PHE A 259 -3.57 9.22 -35.67
C PHE A 259 -4.65 9.33 -34.59
N VAL A 260 -4.28 9.76 -33.39
CA VAL A 260 -5.21 9.95 -32.26
C VAL A 260 -5.00 11.35 -31.69
N GLY A 261 -6.00 12.21 -31.90
CA GLY A 261 -6.00 13.58 -31.40
C GLY A 261 -6.44 13.63 -29.95
N PHE A 262 -5.47 13.72 -29.04
CA PHE A 262 -5.69 14.08 -27.64
C PHE A 262 -6.00 15.59 -27.53
N GLN A 263 -7.06 15.95 -26.80
CA GLN A 263 -7.66 17.29 -26.80
C GLN A 263 -7.46 18.05 -25.48
N HIS A 264 -7.06 17.35 -24.42
CA HIS A 264 -6.70 17.92 -23.13
C HIS A 264 -5.19 17.66 -22.89
N ASP A 265 -4.68 18.00 -21.70
CA ASP A 265 -3.31 17.63 -21.29
C ASP A 265 -3.24 16.14 -20.86
N GLU A 266 -3.65 15.23 -21.75
CA GLU A 266 -3.76 13.80 -21.45
C GLU A 266 -2.39 13.12 -21.25
N TYR A 267 -2.29 12.30 -20.22
CA TYR A 267 -1.12 11.48 -19.90
C TYR A 267 -1.42 10.01 -20.16
N LEU A 268 -0.74 9.40 -21.13
CA LEU A 268 -0.91 8.00 -21.48
C LEU A 268 -0.11 7.10 -20.54
N VAL A 269 -0.74 6.02 -20.07
CA VAL A 269 -0.16 5.02 -19.16
C VAL A 269 0.08 3.69 -19.88
N SER A 270 -0.80 3.30 -20.81
CA SER A 270 -0.56 2.13 -21.68
C SER A 270 -1.39 2.17 -22.96
N ALA A 271 -0.87 1.52 -23.99
CA ALA A 271 -1.60 1.14 -25.21
C ALA A 271 -1.42 -0.38 -25.43
N SER A 272 -2.52 -1.13 -25.54
CA SER A 272 -2.43 -2.56 -25.92
C SER A 272 -2.09 -2.68 -27.42
N ASN A 273 -1.26 -3.64 -27.81
CA ASN A 273 -0.91 -3.96 -29.21
C ASN A 273 -0.36 -2.79 -30.08
N ALA A 274 0.15 -1.72 -29.46
CA ALA A 274 0.65 -0.54 -30.16
C ALA A 274 1.82 0.14 -29.44
N VAL A 275 2.63 0.87 -30.21
CA VAL A 275 3.69 1.77 -29.73
C VAL A 275 3.55 3.15 -30.37
N LEU A 276 4.16 4.17 -29.76
CA LEU A 276 4.22 5.51 -30.31
C LEU A 276 5.22 5.55 -31.48
N ALA A 277 4.77 6.09 -32.61
CA ALA A 277 5.49 6.03 -33.89
C ALA A 277 6.57 7.12 -34.06
N ASP A 278 6.84 7.88 -32.99
CA ASP A 278 7.98 8.79 -32.84
C ASP A 278 9.19 8.14 -32.12
N GLY A 279 9.02 6.93 -31.58
CA GLY A 279 10.03 6.22 -30.81
C GLY A 279 10.08 6.58 -29.32
N SER A 280 9.13 7.38 -28.82
CA SER A 280 8.98 7.66 -27.40
C SER A 280 8.37 6.48 -26.63
N SER A 281 8.53 6.47 -25.31
CA SER A 281 7.84 5.49 -24.46
C SER A 281 6.35 5.81 -24.38
N VAL A 282 5.51 4.77 -24.46
CA VAL A 282 4.03 4.86 -24.31
C VAL A 282 3.58 5.47 -22.97
N LEU A 283 4.49 5.55 -21.99
CA LEU A 283 4.37 6.36 -20.77
C LEU A 283 4.78 7.81 -21.05
N GLY A 284 3.83 8.75 -21.06
CA GLY A 284 4.13 10.18 -21.23
C GLY A 284 2.90 11.06 -21.46
N LEU A 285 3.13 12.38 -21.52
CA LEU A 285 2.14 13.32 -22.03
C LEU A 285 1.93 13.08 -23.53
N VAL A 286 0.67 12.97 -23.93
CA VAL A 286 0.22 12.84 -25.32
C VAL A 286 -0.58 14.07 -25.73
N GLY A 287 -0.59 14.38 -27.01
CA GLY A 287 -1.25 15.57 -27.54
C GLY A 287 -1.88 15.34 -28.90
N ASN A 288 -2.38 16.42 -29.50
CA ASN A 288 -3.18 16.35 -30.73
C ASN A 288 -2.46 15.67 -31.92
N MET A 289 -1.12 15.58 -31.93
CA MET A 289 -0.34 14.93 -33.01
C MET A 289 0.21 13.54 -32.65
N THR A 290 -0.49 12.79 -31.79
CA THR A 290 -0.05 11.45 -31.37
C THR A 290 -0.35 10.40 -32.44
N VAL A 291 0.66 9.60 -32.83
CA VAL A 291 0.52 8.54 -33.85
C VAL A 291 0.95 7.21 -33.27
N PHE A 292 0.08 6.21 -33.33
CA PHE A 292 0.37 4.82 -32.94
C PHE A 292 0.70 3.97 -34.16
N ALA A 293 1.53 2.94 -33.95
CA ALA A 293 1.83 1.87 -34.91
C ALA A 293 1.67 0.50 -34.25
N GLY A 294 1.27 -0.52 -35.02
CA GLY A 294 1.02 -1.87 -34.50
C GLY A 294 2.29 -2.59 -34.02
N TYR A 295 2.23 -3.19 -32.84
CA TYR A 295 3.34 -3.92 -32.21
C TYR A 295 2.80 -4.98 -31.23
N PRO A 296 3.31 -6.22 -31.20
CA PRO A 296 4.52 -6.71 -31.88
C PRO A 296 4.31 -7.15 -33.33
N SER A 297 3.07 -7.23 -33.83
CA SER A 297 2.73 -7.58 -35.21
C SER A 297 1.81 -6.53 -35.82
N GLY A 298 2.20 -5.96 -36.96
CA GLY A 298 1.42 -4.95 -37.69
C GLY A 298 0.52 -5.52 -38.79
N ASP A 299 0.79 -6.75 -39.23
CA ASP A 299 0.13 -7.43 -40.35
C ASP A 299 -1.37 -7.67 -40.08
N LEU A 300 -2.24 -7.11 -40.92
CA LEU A 300 -3.68 -7.40 -40.96
C LEU A 300 -4.09 -8.03 -42.29
N LYS A 301 -4.64 -9.24 -42.23
CA LYS A 301 -5.03 -10.03 -43.40
C LYS A 301 -6.33 -9.56 -44.03
N THR A 302 -6.56 -9.99 -45.27
CA THR A 302 -7.79 -9.71 -46.02
C THR A 302 -8.96 -10.56 -45.52
N GLY A 303 -10.19 -10.11 -45.82
CA GLY A 303 -11.39 -10.91 -45.58
C GLY A 303 -11.48 -12.19 -46.43
N ILE A 304 -10.78 -12.23 -47.57
CA ILE A 304 -10.78 -13.38 -48.49
C ILE A 304 -9.94 -14.53 -47.94
N GLU A 305 -8.71 -14.25 -47.47
CA GLU A 305 -7.83 -15.27 -46.90
C GLU A 305 -8.33 -15.84 -45.57
N THR A 306 -9.10 -15.04 -44.83
CA THR A 306 -9.53 -15.34 -43.46
C THR A 306 -10.99 -15.78 -43.36
N ALA A 307 -11.72 -15.83 -44.48
CA ALA A 307 -13.17 -16.04 -44.54
C ALA A 307 -13.97 -15.09 -43.61
N GLY A 308 -13.54 -13.83 -43.52
CA GLY A 308 -14.17 -12.79 -42.68
C GLY A 308 -13.82 -12.85 -41.19
N ASN A 309 -12.74 -13.54 -40.80
CA ASN A 309 -12.36 -13.65 -39.39
C ASN A 309 -11.69 -12.37 -38.86
N LEU A 310 -12.49 -11.56 -38.17
CA LEU A 310 -12.09 -10.29 -37.53
C LEU A 310 -10.83 -10.40 -36.65
N THR A 311 -10.52 -11.55 -36.05
CA THR A 311 -9.31 -11.71 -35.20
C THR A 311 -7.99 -11.76 -35.99
N GLN A 312 -8.05 -11.87 -37.32
CA GLN A 312 -6.90 -11.79 -38.22
C GLN A 312 -6.96 -10.58 -39.18
N MET A 313 -8.13 -9.95 -39.30
CA MET A 313 -8.36 -8.75 -40.13
C MET A 313 -8.28 -7.44 -39.33
N SER A 314 -8.37 -7.48 -38.00
CA SER A 314 -8.40 -6.27 -37.17
C SER A 314 -7.42 -6.29 -35.99
N ALA A 315 -6.86 -5.12 -35.69
CA ALA A 315 -6.09 -4.86 -34.49
C ALA A 315 -6.93 -4.02 -33.52
N ARG A 316 -7.05 -4.48 -32.28
CA ARG A 316 -7.60 -3.70 -31.16
C ARG A 316 -6.46 -3.09 -30.35
N VAL A 317 -6.59 -1.81 -30.04
CA VAL A 317 -5.67 -1.07 -29.17
C VAL A 317 -6.49 -0.39 -28.08
N ASP A 318 -6.19 -0.74 -26.83
CA ASP A 318 -6.85 -0.24 -25.64
C ASP A 318 -5.91 0.76 -24.96
N LEU A 319 -6.34 2.01 -24.92
CA LEU A 319 -5.62 3.16 -24.37
C LEU A 319 -6.11 3.41 -22.94
N LEU A 320 -5.18 3.42 -21.98
CA LEU A 320 -5.43 3.78 -20.59
C LEU A 320 -4.55 4.98 -20.22
N GLY A 321 -5.14 5.95 -19.53
CA GLY A 321 -4.41 7.15 -19.11
C GLY A 321 -5.17 8.02 -18.11
N ILE A 322 -4.63 9.21 -17.90
CA ILE A 322 -5.21 10.27 -17.07
C ILE A 322 -5.49 11.49 -17.96
N GLN A 323 -6.65 12.10 -17.80
CA GLN A 323 -7.04 13.35 -18.45
C GLN A 323 -7.26 14.43 -17.38
N PHE A 324 -6.88 15.66 -17.70
CA PHE A 324 -7.04 16.86 -16.89
C PHE A 324 -7.93 17.87 -17.65
N GLY A 325 -8.30 19.00 -17.06
CA GLY A 325 -9.05 20.06 -17.77
C GLY A 325 -10.55 19.80 -17.99
N VAL A 326 -11.03 18.56 -17.82
CA VAL A 326 -12.38 18.07 -18.16
C VAL A 326 -13.51 18.58 -17.25
N GLY A 327 -13.23 19.55 -16.38
CA GLY A 327 -14.21 20.13 -15.46
C GLY A 327 -15.36 20.81 -16.19
N VAL A 328 -16.59 20.55 -15.73
CA VAL A 328 -17.83 21.07 -16.34
C VAL A 328 -17.79 22.60 -16.46
N GLY A 329 -18.09 23.10 -17.67
CA GLY A 329 -18.21 24.53 -18.00
C GLY A 329 -19.66 25.00 -18.01
#